data_AF-A0A0D0JQI6-F1
#
_entry.id   AF-A0A0D0JQI6-F1
#
_cell.length_a   1.000
_cell.length_b   1.000
_cell.length_c   1.000
_cell.angle_alpha   90.00
_cell.angle_beta   90.00
_cell.angle_gamma   90.00
#
_symmetry.space_group_name_H-M   'P 1'
#
loop_
_entity.id
_entity.type
_entity.pdbx_description
1 polymer ?
#
loop_
_entity_poly.entity_id
_entity_poly.type
_entity_poly.pdbx_seq_one_letter_code
_entity_poly.pdbx_strand_id
1 'polypeptide(L)'
;MGRRIRVGAALGLVGGVVVAAVTATDVAASWTDKVLGGTSFSTQAFGFESSVSGGAYSMHPQSAPALLSLTPAAPLLPGESSYAPISLRAAVGSPTVAVTVDGTTPTGTGLGEVLQYAVIRSTICGSAAFTSTASYVVGSSTGGVAMSADSATGAVILPAGSPGIAGSVVPLCFRVTLPDTLAVWTSSAAASKSVSATWTFPGTA
;
A
#
# COMPACT_ATOMS: atom_id res chain seq x y z
N MET A 1 55.76 5.87 -106.81
CA MET A 1 56.46 4.63 -107.23
C MET A 1 56.71 3.83 -105.96
N GLY A 2 56.12 2.62 -105.87
CA GLY A 2 55.63 2.08 -104.60
C GLY A 2 56.60 1.29 -103.72
N ARG A 3 56.08 0.88 -102.56
CA ARG A 3 56.54 -0.29 -101.79
C ARG A 3 55.37 -0.81 -100.94
N ARG A 4 54.76 -1.91 -101.40
CA ARG A 4 54.93 -3.31 -100.93
C ARG A 4 54.13 -3.62 -99.66
N ILE A 5 52.98 -4.23 -99.91
CA ILE A 5 52.12 -4.95 -98.98
C ILE A 5 52.89 -6.16 -98.40
N ARG A 6 52.74 -6.40 -97.09
CA ARG A 6 52.75 -7.77 -96.55
C ARG A 6 51.50 -7.97 -95.71
N VAL A 7 50.76 -8.99 -96.14
CA VAL A 7 49.52 -9.51 -95.58
C VAL A 7 49.81 -10.22 -94.27
N GLY A 8 49.05 -9.88 -93.24
CA GLY A 8 48.87 -10.69 -92.03
C GLY A 8 47.37 -10.91 -91.85
N ALA A 9 46.92 -12.10 -92.26
CA ALA A 9 45.62 -12.67 -91.96
C ALA A 9 45.55 -13.05 -90.46
N ALA A 10 44.43 -13.33 -89.79
CA ALA A 10 43.08 -13.62 -90.23
C ALA A 10 42.12 -13.45 -89.03
N LEU A 11 40.89 -13.06 -89.37
CA LEU A 11 39.60 -13.57 -88.90
C LEU A 11 39.40 -13.98 -87.43
N GLY A 12 38.46 -13.27 -86.81
CA GLY A 12 37.60 -13.76 -85.74
C GLY A 12 36.34 -12.89 -85.66
N LEU A 13 35.42 -13.07 -86.61
CA LEU A 13 34.13 -12.38 -86.69
C LEU A 13 33.05 -13.32 -86.14
N VAL A 14 32.44 -13.00 -84.99
CA VAL A 14 31.12 -13.52 -84.60
C VAL A 14 30.39 -12.45 -83.78
N GLY A 15 29.24 -12.00 -84.32
CA GLY A 15 28.08 -11.39 -83.63
C GLY A 15 28.33 -10.14 -82.77
N GLY A 16 27.83 -8.94 -83.06
CA GLY A 16 26.44 -8.65 -83.40
C GLY A 16 25.69 -8.15 -82.15
N VAL A 17 25.17 -6.92 -82.24
CA VAL A 17 24.26 -6.20 -81.31
C VAL A 17 24.92 -5.27 -80.29
N VAL A 18 24.66 -3.98 -80.51
CA VAL A 18 24.88 -2.85 -79.59
C VAL A 18 23.74 -2.85 -78.57
N VAL A 19 24.06 -2.85 -77.27
CA VAL A 19 23.23 -2.20 -76.25
C VAL A 19 24.16 -1.59 -75.20
N ALA A 20 24.29 -0.26 -75.21
CA ALA A 20 24.72 0.48 -74.04
C ALA A 20 23.55 0.50 -73.07
N ALA A 21 23.67 -0.15 -71.91
CA ALA A 21 22.73 0.04 -70.81
C ALA A 21 23.41 -0.23 -69.47
N VAL A 22 23.88 0.86 -68.87
CA VAL A 22 23.81 1.19 -67.45
C VAL A 22 24.04 0.04 -66.46
N THR A 23 25.22 0.04 -65.83
CA THR A 23 25.40 -0.55 -64.50
C THR A 23 24.61 0.30 -63.50
N ALA A 24 23.30 0.10 -63.41
CA ALA A 24 22.53 0.60 -62.29
C ALA A 24 22.65 -0.45 -61.18
N THR A 25 23.57 -0.20 -60.27
CA THR A 25 23.42 -0.72 -58.92
C THR A 25 22.10 -0.17 -58.40
N ASP A 26 21.02 -0.95 -58.46
CA ASP A 26 19.85 -0.68 -57.64
C ASP A 26 20.21 -1.02 -56.20
N VAL A 27 21.13 -0.24 -55.63
CA VAL A 27 21.04 0.09 -54.21
C VAL A 27 19.86 1.03 -54.13
N ALA A 28 18.65 0.45 -54.13
CA ALA A 28 17.50 1.13 -53.58
C ALA A 28 17.88 1.42 -52.14
N ALA A 29 18.41 2.62 -51.89
CA ALA A 29 18.61 3.12 -50.55
C ALA A 29 17.23 3.02 -49.88
N SER A 30 17.09 2.08 -48.94
CA SER A 30 15.92 2.08 -48.08
C SER A 30 16.08 3.27 -47.15
N TRP A 31 15.54 4.42 -47.55
CA TRP A 31 15.30 5.55 -46.66
C TRP A 31 14.13 5.17 -45.73
N THR A 32 14.33 4.15 -44.90
CA THR A 32 13.39 3.81 -43.83
C THR A 32 14.01 4.29 -42.53
N ASP A 33 13.61 5.48 -42.12
CA ASP A 33 13.79 5.93 -40.75
C ASP A 33 12.82 5.14 -39.86
N LYS A 34 13.37 4.34 -38.93
CA LYS A 34 12.59 3.60 -37.94
C LYS A 34 12.41 4.52 -36.73
N VAL A 35 11.34 5.30 -36.72
CA VAL A 35 10.92 6.00 -35.49
C VAL A 35 10.33 4.97 -34.53
N LEU A 36 11.14 4.51 -33.59
CA LEU A 36 10.71 3.67 -32.48
C LEU A 36 10.05 4.55 -31.42
N GLY A 37 8.73 4.67 -31.48
CA GLY A 37 7.94 5.24 -30.40
C GLY A 37 7.81 4.22 -29.27
N GLY A 38 8.61 4.37 -28.20
CA GLY A 38 8.42 3.64 -26.96
C GLY A 38 7.51 4.42 -26.02
N THR A 39 6.42 3.82 -25.56
CA THR A 39 5.63 4.31 -24.41
C THR A 39 5.83 3.37 -23.24
N SER A 40 6.16 3.91 -22.07
CA SER A 40 6.17 3.14 -20.83
C SER A 40 4.86 3.37 -20.09
N PHE A 41 4.30 2.28 -19.55
CA PHE A 41 3.18 2.33 -18.62
C PHE A 41 3.74 1.97 -17.25
N SER A 42 3.61 2.87 -16.27
CA SER A 42 3.90 2.57 -14.88
C SER A 42 2.60 2.53 -14.08
N THR A 43 2.53 1.62 -13.12
CA THR A 43 1.52 1.68 -12.06
C THR A 43 2.06 2.56 -10.94
N GLN A 44 1.20 3.40 -10.36
CA GLN A 44 1.54 4.12 -9.14
C GLN A 44 1.67 3.10 -8.01
N ALA A 45 2.73 3.19 -7.20
CA ALA A 45 2.77 2.47 -5.94
C ALA A 45 1.70 3.07 -5.02
N PHE A 46 0.85 2.23 -4.42
CA PHE A 46 -0.07 2.67 -3.38
C PHE A 46 0.48 2.31 -2.01
N GLY A 47 0.21 3.16 -1.03
CA GLY A 47 0.55 2.92 0.35
C GLY A 47 -0.18 3.89 1.26
N PHE A 48 -0.10 3.62 2.55
CA PHE A 48 -0.58 4.55 3.56
C PHE A 48 0.44 4.63 4.69
N GLU A 49 0.31 5.69 5.46
CA GLU A 49 1.20 6.01 6.54
C GLU A 49 0.43 6.00 7.87
N SER A 50 1.12 5.63 8.93
CA SER A 50 0.59 5.73 10.29
C SER A 50 1.48 6.58 11.18
N SER A 51 0.87 7.23 12.16
CA SER A 51 1.52 7.94 13.25
C SER A 51 0.90 7.49 14.57
N VAL A 52 1.72 6.89 15.43
CA VAL A 52 1.33 6.45 16.76
C VAL A 52 1.64 7.56 17.76
N SER A 53 0.67 7.94 18.59
CA SER A 53 0.86 8.94 19.65
C SER A 53 1.43 10.29 19.19
N GLY A 54 1.14 10.70 17.95
CA GLY A 54 1.61 11.97 17.38
C GLY A 54 3.07 11.96 16.90
N GLY A 55 3.69 10.78 16.76
CA GLY A 55 5.02 10.64 16.17
C GLY A 55 5.07 10.93 14.67
N ALA A 56 6.25 10.75 14.06
CA ALA A 56 6.41 10.90 12.61
C ALA A 56 5.60 9.85 11.83
N TYR A 57 5.09 10.25 10.67
CA TYR A 57 4.43 9.33 9.75
C TYR A 57 5.45 8.41 9.08
N SER A 58 5.14 7.13 9.02
CA SER A 58 5.95 6.10 8.37
C SER A 58 5.09 5.28 7.40
N MET A 59 5.67 4.83 6.29
CA MET A 59 4.98 4.04 5.26
C MET A 59 4.78 2.58 5.67
N HIS A 60 3.65 2.01 5.26
CA HIS A 60 3.31 0.60 5.47
C HIS A 60 2.80 -0.03 4.17
N PRO A 61 3.64 -0.77 3.43
CA PRO A 61 3.19 -1.49 2.25
C PRO A 61 2.27 -2.64 2.65
N GLN A 62 1.49 -3.17 1.71
CA GLN A 62 0.60 -4.32 1.98
C GLN A 62 1.36 -5.54 2.53
N SER A 63 2.62 -5.74 2.13
CA SER A 63 3.48 -6.82 2.63
C SER A 63 4.02 -6.58 4.05
N ALA A 64 3.90 -5.37 4.59
CA ALA A 64 4.34 -4.98 5.93
C ALA A 64 3.34 -3.96 6.52
N PRO A 65 2.15 -4.42 6.97
CA PRO A 65 1.10 -3.54 7.47
C PRO A 65 1.54 -2.74 8.69
N ALA A 66 0.80 -1.66 8.98
CA ALA A 66 1.05 -0.85 10.17
C ALA A 66 0.77 -1.68 11.43
N LEU A 67 1.54 -1.39 12.50
CA LEU A 67 1.38 -2.01 13.81
C LEU A 67 1.10 -0.93 14.85
N LEU A 68 0.07 -1.15 15.67
CA LEU A 68 -0.15 -0.40 16.89
C LEU A 68 0.05 -1.34 18.07
N SER A 69 1.10 -1.11 18.87
CA SER A 69 1.29 -1.82 20.13
C SER A 69 0.81 -0.96 21.29
N LEU A 70 -0.06 -1.52 22.12
CA LEU A 70 -0.55 -0.89 23.34
C LEU A 70 -0.08 -1.66 24.56
N THR A 71 0.59 -0.95 25.45
CA THR A 71 0.86 -1.39 26.82
C THR A 71 0.19 -0.38 27.74
N PRO A 72 -0.79 -0.79 28.57
CA PRO A 72 -1.40 0.11 29.54
C PRO A 72 -0.33 0.72 30.45
N ALA A 73 -0.39 2.03 30.68
CA ALA A 73 0.58 2.74 31.53
C ALA A 73 0.48 2.36 33.02
N ALA A 74 -0.66 1.81 33.43
CA ALA A 74 -0.90 1.27 34.76
C ALA A 74 -1.78 0.01 34.66
N PRO A 75 -1.73 -0.90 35.65
CA PRO A 75 -2.67 -2.00 35.75
C PRO A 75 -4.12 -1.47 35.79
N LEU A 76 -4.98 -2.04 34.95
CA LEU A 76 -6.41 -1.70 34.95
C LEU A 76 -7.11 -2.43 36.10
N LEU A 77 -8.00 -1.72 36.80
CA LEU A 77 -9.02 -2.34 37.64
C LEU A 77 -10.27 -2.65 36.80
N PRO A 78 -11.14 -3.59 37.20
CA PRO A 78 -12.39 -3.79 36.50
C PRO A 78 -13.21 -2.50 36.45
N GLY A 79 -13.74 -2.17 35.27
CA GLY A 79 -14.38 -0.89 34.94
C GLY A 79 -13.45 0.15 34.33
N GLU A 80 -12.12 0.01 34.48
CA GLU A 80 -11.15 0.97 33.96
C GLU A 80 -10.86 0.75 32.48
N SER A 81 -10.42 1.84 31.83
CA SER A 81 -10.06 1.84 30.41
C SER A 81 -8.75 2.56 30.13
N SER A 82 -7.99 2.02 29.19
CA SER A 82 -6.81 2.67 28.60
C SER A 82 -7.14 3.16 27.19
N TYR A 83 -6.51 4.27 26.79
CA TYR A 83 -6.76 4.91 25.51
C TYR A 83 -5.46 5.10 24.73
N ALA A 84 -5.50 4.94 23.41
CA ALA A 84 -4.37 5.27 22.54
C ALA A 84 -4.80 5.87 21.20
N PRO A 85 -4.22 7.01 20.82
CA PRO A 85 -4.45 7.61 19.52
C PRO A 85 -3.51 7.02 18.46
N ILE A 86 -4.06 6.78 17.27
CA ILE A 86 -3.31 6.51 16.05
C ILE A 86 -3.90 7.35 14.92
N SER A 87 -3.04 7.90 14.06
CA SER A 87 -3.45 8.67 12.90
C SER A 87 -3.02 7.95 11.64
N LEU A 88 -3.94 7.76 10.69
CA LEU A 88 -3.68 7.14 9.39
C LEU A 88 -3.87 8.16 8.28
N ARG A 89 -3.12 8.04 7.19
CA ARG A 89 -3.34 8.82 5.96
C ARG A 89 -2.81 8.09 4.74
N ALA A 90 -3.41 8.28 3.56
CA ALA A 90 -2.81 7.78 2.33
C ALA A 90 -1.45 8.46 2.10
N ALA A 91 -0.49 7.71 1.57
CA ALA A 91 0.83 8.26 1.26
C ALA A 91 0.74 9.29 0.11
N VAL A 92 1.81 10.06 -0.08
CA VAL A 92 1.90 11.04 -1.18
C VAL A 92 1.62 10.36 -2.52
N GLY A 93 0.68 10.92 -3.30
CA GLY A 93 0.31 10.39 -4.61
C GLY A 93 -0.43 9.04 -4.61
N SER A 94 -0.74 8.46 -3.45
CA SER A 94 -1.50 7.22 -3.37
C SER A 94 -3.00 7.45 -3.62
N PRO A 95 -3.70 6.49 -4.24
CA PRO A 95 -5.15 6.52 -4.36
C PRO A 95 -5.81 6.42 -2.97
N THR A 96 -7.15 6.46 -2.96
CA THR A 96 -7.94 6.15 -1.77
C THR A 96 -7.59 4.75 -1.26
N VAL A 97 -7.37 4.61 0.05
CA VAL A 97 -7.06 3.32 0.68
C VAL A 97 -8.17 2.95 1.64
N ALA A 98 -8.74 1.76 1.46
CA ALA A 98 -9.65 1.13 2.41
C ALA A 98 -8.84 0.28 3.40
N VAL A 99 -8.95 0.61 4.68
CA VAL A 99 -8.22 -0.03 5.78
C VAL A 99 -9.19 -0.78 6.69
N THR A 100 -8.83 -2.01 7.03
CA THR A 100 -9.48 -2.81 8.07
C THR A 100 -8.65 -2.70 9.35
N VAL A 101 -9.31 -2.70 10.51
CA VAL A 101 -8.66 -2.91 11.81
C VAL A 101 -8.79 -4.39 12.14
N ASP A 102 -7.69 -5.12 12.05
CA ASP A 102 -7.69 -6.53 12.44
C ASP A 102 -7.62 -6.62 13.96
N GLY A 103 -8.40 -7.54 14.53
CA GLY A 103 -8.32 -7.92 15.92
C GLY A 103 -6.93 -8.44 16.27
N THR A 104 -6.60 -8.37 17.55
CA THR A 104 -5.33 -8.84 18.11
C THR A 104 -5.57 -10.01 19.04
N THR A 105 -4.58 -10.89 19.12
CA THR A 105 -4.46 -11.86 20.21
C THR A 105 -3.43 -11.32 21.20
N PRO A 106 -3.83 -10.81 22.37
CA PRO A 106 -2.89 -10.25 23.33
C PRO A 106 -1.88 -11.29 23.82
N THR A 107 -0.64 -10.89 24.06
CA THR A 107 0.42 -11.79 24.54
C THR A 107 0.33 -11.99 26.05
N GLY A 108 0.00 -13.20 26.49
CA GLY A 108 -0.16 -13.57 27.91
C GLY A 108 -1.47 -14.31 28.15
N THR A 109 -1.55 -15.11 29.21
CA THR A 109 -2.76 -15.89 29.52
C THR A 109 -3.70 -15.15 30.47
N GLY A 110 -5.02 -15.32 30.28
CA GLY A 110 -6.07 -14.88 31.21
C GLY A 110 -6.58 -13.44 31.00
N LEU A 111 -5.70 -12.43 31.03
CA LEU A 111 -6.16 -11.03 30.93
C LEU A 111 -6.65 -10.69 29.52
N GLY A 112 -5.98 -11.16 28.47
CA GLY A 112 -6.36 -10.87 27.08
C GLY A 112 -7.74 -11.40 26.68
N GLU A 113 -8.21 -12.46 27.34
CA GLU A 113 -9.50 -13.12 27.05
C GLU A 113 -10.70 -12.33 27.58
N VAL A 114 -10.49 -11.50 28.61
CA VAL A 114 -11.54 -10.71 29.24
C VAL A 114 -11.53 -9.25 28.79
N LEU A 115 -10.43 -8.77 28.20
CA LEU A 115 -10.35 -7.42 27.68
C LEU A 115 -11.27 -7.23 26.47
N GLN A 116 -11.86 -6.05 26.40
CA GLN A 116 -12.65 -5.61 25.27
C GLN A 116 -12.07 -4.34 24.66
N TYR A 117 -12.25 -4.14 23.36
CA TYR A 117 -11.91 -2.88 22.72
C TYR A 117 -13.04 -2.29 21.89
N ALA A 118 -12.98 -0.98 21.75
CA ALA A 118 -13.73 -0.22 20.78
C ALA A 118 -12.79 0.77 20.10
N VAL A 119 -13.11 1.11 18.85
CA VAL A 119 -12.34 2.08 18.07
C VAL A 119 -13.32 3.09 17.48
N ILE A 120 -13.00 4.37 17.62
CA ILE A 120 -13.78 5.46 17.03
C ILE A 120 -12.89 6.33 16.14
N ARG A 121 -13.49 7.02 15.17
CA ARG A 121 -12.83 8.12 14.46
C ARG A 121 -12.92 9.40 15.27
N SER A 122 -11.81 9.88 15.82
CA SER A 122 -11.77 11.08 16.67
C SER A 122 -10.35 11.61 16.82
N THR A 123 -10.18 12.94 16.77
CA THR A 123 -8.93 13.63 17.13
C THR A 123 -8.70 13.67 18.63
N ILE A 124 -9.77 13.58 19.42
CA ILE A 124 -9.73 13.52 20.88
C ILE A 124 -9.69 12.05 21.29
N CYS A 125 -8.69 11.66 22.07
CA CYS A 125 -8.58 10.29 22.55
C CYS A 125 -8.63 10.22 24.08
N GLY A 126 -9.80 9.82 24.58
CA GLY A 126 -10.12 9.71 25.99
C GLY A 126 -11.60 9.36 26.17
N SER A 127 -12.04 9.18 27.42
CA SER A 127 -13.40 8.73 27.74
C SER A 127 -14.50 9.59 27.12
N ALA A 128 -14.32 10.91 27.11
CA ALA A 128 -15.28 11.88 26.57
C ALA A 128 -15.56 11.71 25.07
N ALA A 129 -14.68 11.06 24.31
CA ALA A 129 -14.86 10.83 22.88
C ALA A 129 -15.79 9.64 22.58
N PHE A 130 -15.99 8.72 23.53
CA PHE A 130 -16.81 7.51 23.35
C PHE A 130 -18.26 7.76 23.79
N THR A 131 -18.98 8.58 23.01
CA THR A 131 -20.39 8.89 23.23
C THR A 131 -21.31 8.00 22.39
N SER A 132 -22.62 8.09 22.63
CA SER A 132 -23.62 7.36 21.82
C SER A 132 -23.65 7.76 20.34
N THR A 133 -23.11 8.92 19.99
CA THR A 133 -23.07 9.47 18.64
C THR A 133 -21.67 9.41 18.01
N ALA A 134 -20.70 8.75 18.68
CA ALA A 134 -19.35 8.63 18.15
C ALA A 134 -19.33 7.77 16.87
N SER A 135 -18.38 8.05 15.99
CA SER A 135 -18.20 7.29 14.75
C SER A 135 -17.42 6.00 15.03
N TYR A 136 -18.11 4.96 15.47
CA TYR A 136 -17.51 3.65 15.74
C TYR A 136 -17.02 2.95 14.47
N VAL A 137 -15.78 2.47 14.52
CA VAL A 137 -15.15 1.58 13.54
C VAL A 137 -15.21 0.13 14.04
N VAL A 138 -15.03 -0.05 15.35
CA VAL A 138 -15.11 -1.33 16.06
C VAL A 138 -15.91 -1.14 17.35
N GLY A 139 -16.74 -2.12 17.68
CA GLY A 139 -17.66 -2.04 18.82
C GLY A 139 -18.80 -1.06 18.58
N SER A 140 -19.38 -0.56 19.67
CA SER A 140 -20.53 0.34 19.60
C SER A 140 -20.61 1.24 20.84
N SER A 141 -21.65 2.07 20.88
CA SER A 141 -22.01 2.86 22.05
C SER A 141 -22.37 2.02 23.27
N THR A 142 -22.75 0.76 23.08
CA THR A 142 -23.13 -0.14 24.19
C THR A 142 -21.95 -0.87 24.80
N GLY A 143 -20.78 -0.89 24.14
CA GLY A 143 -19.61 -1.60 24.65
C GLY A 143 -18.54 -1.89 23.60
N GLY A 144 -17.45 -2.50 24.08
CA GLY A 144 -16.41 -3.04 23.20
C GLY A 144 -16.76 -4.45 22.70
N VAL A 145 -15.92 -4.95 21.81
CA VAL A 145 -15.90 -6.34 21.36
C VAL A 145 -14.66 -7.05 21.90
N ALA A 146 -14.61 -8.38 21.81
CA ALA A 146 -13.42 -9.16 22.17
C ALA A 146 -12.19 -8.67 21.38
N MET A 147 -10.99 -8.77 21.95
CA MET A 147 -9.74 -8.32 21.33
C MET A 147 -9.50 -8.87 19.92
N SER A 148 -9.96 -10.10 19.65
CA SER A 148 -9.79 -10.81 18.39
C SER A 148 -10.81 -10.47 17.31
N ALA A 149 -11.79 -9.59 17.58
CA ALA A 149 -12.87 -9.31 16.64
C ALA A 149 -12.51 -8.18 15.67
N ASP A 150 -12.37 -8.50 14.38
CA ASP A 150 -12.05 -7.52 13.34
C ASP A 150 -13.15 -6.44 13.16
N SER A 151 -12.76 -5.29 12.60
CA SER A 151 -13.71 -4.36 12.01
C SER A 151 -14.33 -4.94 10.72
N ALA A 152 -15.39 -4.32 10.21
CA ALA A 152 -15.84 -4.59 8.84
C ALA A 152 -14.69 -4.32 7.84
N THR A 153 -14.62 -5.11 6.76
CA THR A 153 -13.62 -4.91 5.72
C THR A 153 -13.67 -3.48 5.16
N GLY A 154 -12.53 -2.79 5.17
CA GLY A 154 -12.45 -1.41 4.67
C GLY A 154 -13.22 -0.39 5.51
N ALA A 155 -13.47 -0.67 6.79
CA ALA A 155 -14.22 0.22 7.69
C ALA A 155 -13.59 1.62 7.85
N VAL A 156 -12.30 1.79 7.52
CA VAL A 156 -11.61 3.08 7.53
C VAL A 156 -11.22 3.46 6.11
N ILE A 157 -11.77 4.57 5.61
CA ILE A 157 -11.44 5.09 4.28
C ILE A 157 -10.45 6.24 4.44
N LEU A 158 -9.26 6.08 3.88
CA LEU A 158 -8.22 7.10 3.80
C LEU A 158 -8.35 7.83 2.46
N PRO A 159 -8.65 9.14 2.45
CA PRO A 159 -8.74 9.89 1.22
C PRO A 159 -7.41 9.90 0.46
N ALA A 160 -7.49 9.85 -0.87
CA ALA A 160 -6.32 9.87 -1.75
C ALA A 160 -5.38 11.06 -1.49
N GLY A 161 -4.08 10.81 -1.64
CA GLY A 161 -3.09 11.87 -1.81
C GLY A 161 -3.08 12.38 -3.25
N SER A 162 -2.48 13.54 -3.47
CA SER A 162 -2.20 14.07 -4.81
C SER A 162 -0.69 14.06 -5.08
N PRO A 163 -0.22 14.31 -6.32
CA PRO A 163 1.21 14.45 -6.58
C PRO A 163 1.84 15.48 -5.63
N GLY A 164 2.83 15.04 -4.85
CA GLY A 164 3.54 15.87 -3.85
C GLY A 164 2.80 16.11 -2.53
N ILE A 165 1.58 15.59 -2.34
CA ILE A 165 0.77 15.81 -1.12
C ILE A 165 0.17 14.49 -0.62
N ALA A 166 0.31 14.20 0.67
CA ALA A 166 -0.33 13.05 1.32
C ALA A 166 -1.85 13.25 1.44
N GLY A 167 -2.58 12.16 1.65
CA GLY A 167 -4.01 12.22 1.94
C GLY A 167 -4.32 12.95 3.25
N SER A 168 -5.58 13.36 3.42
CA SER A 168 -6.03 13.94 4.70
C SER A 168 -5.95 12.93 5.83
N VAL A 169 -5.58 13.38 7.02
CA VAL A 169 -5.43 12.53 8.21
C VAL A 169 -6.78 12.02 8.69
N VAL A 170 -6.85 10.71 8.95
CA VAL A 170 -7.96 10.03 9.61
C VAL A 170 -7.50 9.60 11.01
N PRO A 171 -7.90 10.32 12.06
CA PRO A 171 -7.52 10.00 13.42
C PRO A 171 -8.44 8.93 14.01
N LEU A 172 -7.85 7.93 14.65
CA LEU A 172 -8.53 6.86 15.36
C LEU A 172 -8.14 6.90 16.83
N CYS A 173 -9.10 6.61 17.70
CA CYS A 173 -8.86 6.40 19.12
C CYS A 173 -9.29 5.00 19.52
N PHE A 174 -8.35 4.25 20.08
CA PHE A 174 -8.58 2.94 20.67
C PHE A 174 -8.93 3.12 22.13
N ARG A 175 -9.97 2.41 22.58
CA ARG A 175 -10.26 2.20 24.00
C ARG A 175 -10.18 0.72 24.29
N VAL A 176 -9.34 0.33 25.23
CA VAL A 176 -9.28 -1.02 25.79
C VAL A 176 -9.84 -0.96 27.20
N THR A 177 -10.85 -1.78 27.48
CA THR A 177 -11.58 -1.78 28.75
C THR A 177 -11.45 -3.15 29.40
N LEU A 178 -11.21 -3.16 30.71
CA LEU A 178 -11.41 -4.35 31.53
C LEU A 178 -12.86 -4.31 32.05
N PRO A 179 -13.77 -5.20 31.61
CA PRO A 179 -15.19 -5.08 31.94
C PRO A 179 -15.45 -5.18 33.45
N ASP A 180 -16.34 -4.32 33.96
CA ASP A 180 -16.84 -4.39 35.33
C ASP A 180 -17.92 -5.48 35.45
N THR A 181 -17.47 -6.74 35.57
CA THR A 181 -18.37 -7.88 35.70
C THR A 181 -17.91 -8.78 36.84
N LEU A 182 -18.86 -9.46 37.50
CA LEU A 182 -18.54 -10.39 38.58
C LEU A 182 -17.52 -11.45 38.15
N ALA A 183 -17.63 -11.96 36.92
CA ALA A 183 -16.70 -12.94 36.37
C ALA A 183 -15.25 -12.41 36.35
N VAL A 184 -15.06 -11.15 35.97
CA VAL A 184 -13.74 -10.50 35.97
C VAL A 184 -13.23 -10.29 37.40
N TRP A 185 -14.07 -9.80 38.31
CA TRP A 185 -13.70 -9.58 39.71
C TRP A 185 -13.29 -10.87 40.44
N THR A 186 -13.89 -12.00 40.09
CA THR A 186 -13.59 -13.31 40.72
C THR A 186 -12.53 -14.13 39.99
N SER A 187 -12.02 -13.65 38.84
CA SER A 187 -11.07 -14.39 38.02
C SER A 187 -9.63 -14.22 38.51
N SER A 188 -9.03 -15.30 38.99
CA SER A 188 -7.58 -15.35 39.27
C SER A 188 -6.72 -15.29 38.01
N ALA A 189 -7.32 -15.46 36.83
CA ALA A 189 -6.63 -15.40 35.54
C ALA A 189 -6.34 -13.96 35.08
N ALA A 190 -7.10 -12.98 35.57
CA ALA A 190 -6.93 -11.56 35.21
C ALA A 190 -6.07 -10.78 36.23
N ALA A 191 -6.09 -11.18 37.51
CA ALA A 191 -5.42 -10.46 38.58
C ALA A 191 -3.87 -10.46 38.45
N SER A 192 -3.25 -9.30 38.65
CA SER A 192 -1.79 -9.09 38.64
C SER A 192 -1.09 -9.59 37.37
N LYS A 193 -1.81 -9.59 36.24
CA LYS A 193 -1.25 -9.90 34.91
C LYS A 193 -1.01 -8.64 34.11
N SER A 194 -0.04 -8.70 33.22
CA SER A 194 0.19 -7.69 32.19
C SER A 194 0.10 -8.35 30.84
N VAL A 195 -0.39 -7.61 29.86
CA VAL A 195 -0.61 -8.10 28.51
C VAL A 195 -0.24 -7.00 27.54
N SER A 196 0.37 -7.37 26.42
CA SER A 196 0.63 -6.47 25.30
C SER A 196 -0.28 -6.88 24.15
N ALA A 197 -0.86 -5.89 23.48
CA ALA A 197 -1.75 -6.11 22.36
C ALA A 197 -1.19 -5.37 21.13
N THR A 198 -1.23 -6.01 19.97
CA THR A 198 -0.69 -5.47 18.72
C THR A 198 -1.72 -5.61 17.61
N TRP A 199 -2.30 -4.50 17.18
CA TRP A 199 -3.24 -4.47 16.06
C TRP A 199 -2.49 -4.28 14.74
N THR A 200 -2.95 -4.99 13.71
CA THR A 200 -2.53 -4.81 12.31
C THR A 200 -3.58 -4.03 11.53
N PHE A 201 -3.11 -3.26 10.55
CA PHE A 201 -3.98 -2.49 9.66
C PHE A 201 -3.70 -2.90 8.20
N PRO A 202 -4.38 -3.93 7.66
CA PRO A 202 -4.28 -4.21 6.24
C PRO A 202 -5.04 -3.14 5.44
N GLY A 203 -4.40 -2.66 4.37
CA GLY A 203 -4.95 -1.66 3.46
C GLY A 203 -5.03 -2.18 2.02
N THR A 204 -6.14 -1.90 1.34
CA THR A 204 -6.32 -2.15 -0.09
C THR A 204 -6.71 -0.86 -0.80
N ALA A 205 -6.20 -0.67 -2.02
CA ALA A 205 -6.46 0.48 -2.87
C ALA A 205 -7.22 0.09 -4.14
#